data_AF-A0A2V7YAA3-F1
#
_entry.id   AF-A0A2V7YAA3-F1
#
_cell.length_a   1.000
_cell.length_b   1.000
_cell.length_c   1.000
_cell.angle_alpha   90.00
_cell.angle_beta   90.00
_cell.angle_gamma   90.00
#
_symmetry.space_group_name_H-M   'P 1'
#
loop_
_entity.id
_entity.type
_entity.pdbx_description
1 polymer ?
#
loop_
_entity_poly.entity_id
_entity_poly.type
_entity_poly.pdbx_seq_one_letter_code
_entity_poly.pdbx_strand_id
1 'polypeptide(L)'
;MEILCSGGLQAAVGGLKPAATLRYLLTSPKDGSACKRMNLFLRWMVRRTPPDLGIWDFVDPAKLVVPLDTHVHRIATFLGLNSRKSANWKTARAITDRLAKFDRGDPIRYDFAICRLGILDLCSRKRRKENCDVCLLRDVCRFPVV
;
A
#
# COMPACT_ATOMS: atom_id res chain seq x y z
N MET A 1 10.35 2.83 -8.63
CA MET A 1 9.46 3.33 -9.69
C MET A 1 10.13 4.32 -10.64
N GLU A 2 11.32 4.84 -10.32
CA GLU A 2 12.18 5.46 -11.34
C GLU A 2 12.57 4.46 -12.43
N ILE A 3 12.81 3.18 -12.08
CA ILE A 3 13.15 2.11 -13.03
C ILE A 3 12.03 1.80 -14.05
N LEU A 4 10.76 2.13 -13.75
CA LEU A 4 9.63 2.00 -14.69
C LEU A 4 9.21 3.34 -15.31
N CYS A 5 9.75 4.46 -14.83
CA CYS A 5 9.36 5.80 -15.24
C CYS A 5 10.47 6.54 -16.03
N SER A 6 11.69 6.02 -16.03
CA SER A 6 12.76 6.40 -16.95
C SER A 6 12.50 5.79 -18.32
N GLY A 7 11.56 6.37 -19.08
CA GLY A 7 11.46 6.36 -20.54
C GLY A 7 11.41 5.04 -21.34
N GLY A 8 11.74 3.88 -20.76
CA GLY A 8 12.03 2.66 -21.51
C GLY A 8 10.79 1.85 -21.89
N LEU A 9 9.72 1.91 -21.11
CA LEU A 9 8.51 1.13 -21.42
C LEU A 9 7.60 1.81 -22.45
N GLN A 10 7.75 3.12 -22.68
CA GLN A 10 7.00 3.81 -23.75
C GLN A 10 7.59 3.56 -25.14
N ALA A 11 8.87 3.21 -25.24
CA ALA A 11 9.53 2.93 -26.51
C ALA A 11 9.18 1.54 -27.09
N ALA A 12 8.77 0.58 -26.25
CA ALA A 12 8.44 -0.78 -26.69
C ALA A 12 6.97 -0.95 -27.14
N VAL A 13 6.09 0.00 -26.80
CA VAL A 13 4.67 -0.03 -27.16
C VAL A 13 4.35 1.14 -28.09
N GLY A 14 4.96 1.11 -29.28
CA GLY A 14 4.56 2.00 -30.37
C GLY A 14 3.06 1.83 -30.65
N GLY A 15 2.29 2.91 -30.46
CA GLY A 15 0.96 3.09 -31.05
C GLY A 15 -0.21 2.25 -30.50
N LEU A 16 0.00 1.29 -29.59
CA LEU A 16 -1.10 0.51 -29.03
C LEU A 16 -1.82 1.32 -27.95
N LYS A 17 -2.99 1.88 -28.29
CA LYS A 17 -3.95 2.30 -27.26
C LYS A 17 -4.29 1.06 -26.44
N PRO A 18 -3.92 0.99 -25.14
CA PRO A 18 -4.27 -0.18 -24.34
C PRO A 18 -5.79 -0.31 -24.38
N ALA A 19 -6.31 -1.51 -24.64
CA ALA A 19 -7.73 -1.78 -24.45
C ALA A 19 -8.15 -1.22 -23.09
N ALA A 20 -9.35 -0.63 -22.98
CA ALA A 20 -9.79 0.08 -21.78
C ALA A 20 -9.57 -0.75 -20.49
N THR A 21 -9.68 -2.07 -20.60
CA THR A 21 -9.40 -3.08 -19.59
C THR A 21 -7.98 -3.02 -19.01
N LEU A 22 -6.95 -2.81 -19.83
CA LEU A 22 -5.56 -2.75 -19.37
C LEU A 22 -5.24 -1.47 -18.60
N ARG A 23 -5.88 -0.35 -18.95
CA ARG A 23 -5.68 0.93 -18.22
C ARG A 23 -6.10 0.86 -16.76
N TYR A 24 -7.11 0.04 -16.46
CA TYR A 24 -7.58 -0.19 -15.09
C TYR A 24 -6.57 -0.98 -14.22
N LEU A 25 -5.78 -1.84 -14.84
CA LEU A 25 -4.73 -2.62 -14.17
C LEU A 25 -3.42 -1.82 -14.07
N LEU A 26 -3.06 -1.12 -15.15
CA LEU A 26 -1.81 -0.39 -15.32
C LEU A 26 -1.99 1.12 -15.06
N THR A 27 -2.59 1.49 -13.93
CA THR A 27 -2.84 2.90 -13.61
C THR A 27 -1.54 3.67 -13.36
N SER A 28 -1.48 4.93 -13.79
CA SER A 28 -0.31 5.79 -13.56
C SER A 28 -0.50 6.71 -12.35
N PRO A 29 0.57 7.03 -11.61
CA PRO A 29 0.55 8.11 -10.62
C PRO A 29 0.17 9.47 -11.22
N LYS A 30 0.48 9.68 -12.51
CA LYS A 30 0.13 10.90 -13.26
C LYS A 30 -1.39 11.10 -13.34
N ASP A 31 -2.16 10.02 -13.28
CA ASP A 31 -3.63 10.04 -13.31
C ASP A 31 -4.24 10.25 -11.91
N GLY A 32 -3.43 10.60 -10.91
CA GLY A 32 -3.86 10.75 -9.51
C GLY A 32 -4.08 9.42 -8.77
N SER A 33 -3.84 8.28 -9.43
CA SER A 33 -3.98 6.95 -8.83
C SER A 33 -2.97 6.72 -7.69
N ALA A 34 -3.34 5.89 -6.71
CA ALA A 34 -2.40 5.31 -5.76
C ALA A 34 -1.65 4.09 -6.31
N CYS A 35 -1.99 3.64 -7.52
CA CYS A 35 -1.41 2.47 -8.17
C CYS A 35 -1.57 1.18 -7.35
N LYS A 36 -2.63 1.06 -6.54
CA LYS A 36 -2.88 -0.07 -5.63
C LYS A 36 -2.64 -1.42 -6.30
N ARG A 37 -3.26 -1.66 -7.47
CA ARG A 37 -3.20 -2.96 -8.16
C ARG A 37 -1.79 -3.30 -8.60
N MET A 38 -1.11 -2.35 -9.22
CA MET A 38 0.28 -2.50 -9.62
C MET A 38 1.17 -2.77 -8.40
N ASN A 39 1.02 -2.00 -7.32
CA ASN A 39 1.78 -2.19 -6.09
C ASN A 39 1.51 -3.56 -5.45
N LEU A 40 0.26 -4.05 -5.47
CA LEU A 40 -0.09 -5.36 -4.93
C LEU A 40 0.51 -6.50 -5.78
N PHE A 41 0.47 -6.36 -7.11
CA PHE A 41 1.11 -7.31 -8.01
C PHE A 41 2.62 -7.36 -7.77
N LEU A 42 3.29 -6.19 -7.74
CA LEU A 42 4.72 -6.11 -7.45
C LEU A 42 5.06 -6.71 -6.09
N ARG A 43 4.24 -6.44 -5.07
CA ARG A 43 4.36 -7.05 -3.75
C ARG A 43 4.39 -8.58 -3.84
N TRP A 44 3.40 -9.19 -4.50
CA TRP A 44 3.31 -10.64 -4.65
C TRP A 44 4.50 -11.23 -5.39
N MET A 45 4.98 -10.55 -6.43
CA MET A 45 6.08 -11.07 -7.25
C MET A 45 7.43 -10.95 -6.54
N VAL A 46 7.67 -9.88 -5.78
CA VAL A 46 8.99 -9.53 -5.24
C VAL A 46 9.22 -10.07 -3.83
N ARG A 47 8.22 -10.02 -2.95
CA ARG A 47 8.40 -10.48 -1.55
C ARG A 47 8.39 -12.00 -1.48
N ARG A 48 9.30 -12.56 -0.68
CA ARG A 48 9.49 -14.01 -0.49
C ARG A 48 8.88 -14.56 0.81
N THR A 49 7.93 -13.84 1.39
CA THR A 49 7.26 -14.21 2.64
C THR A 49 5.79 -14.51 2.35
N PRO A 50 5.20 -15.57 2.92
CA PRO A 50 3.76 -15.81 2.80
C PRO A 50 2.94 -14.57 3.20
N PRO A 51 1.86 -14.21 2.48
CA PRO A 51 1.22 -14.95 1.38
C PRO A 51 1.76 -14.61 -0.03
N ASP A 52 2.92 -13.97 -0.14
CA ASP A 52 3.48 -13.50 -1.41
C ASP A 52 4.21 -14.65 -2.16
N LEU A 53 4.22 -14.62 -3.49
CA LEU A 53 4.78 -15.69 -4.35
C LEU A 53 6.31 -15.66 -4.43
N GLY A 54 6.92 -14.47 -4.45
CA GLY A 54 8.38 -14.30 -4.38
C GLY A 54 9.17 -14.80 -5.59
N ILE A 55 8.54 -14.86 -6.76
CA ILE A 55 9.14 -15.38 -8.02
C ILE A 55 10.24 -14.46 -8.55
N TRP A 56 10.18 -13.15 -8.30
CA TRP A 56 11.17 -12.18 -8.79
C TRP A 56 12.24 -11.91 -7.76
N ASP A 57 13.49 -12.24 -8.12
CA ASP A 57 14.67 -12.12 -7.27
C ASP A 57 15.58 -10.93 -7.60
N PHE A 58 15.30 -10.26 -8.72
CA PHE A 58 16.08 -9.14 -9.25
C PHE A 58 15.59 -7.77 -8.74
N VAL A 59 14.53 -7.72 -7.94
CA VAL A 59 14.00 -6.47 -7.36
C VAL A 59 14.14 -6.50 -5.84
N ASP A 60 14.69 -5.42 -5.29
CA ASP A 60 14.80 -5.22 -3.84
C ASP A 60 13.43 -4.88 -3.22
N PRO A 61 12.95 -5.64 -2.21
CA PRO A 61 11.72 -5.34 -1.48
C PRO A 61 11.67 -3.92 -0.89
N ALA A 62 12.83 -3.32 -0.56
CA ALA A 62 12.92 -1.95 -0.06
C ALA A 62 12.38 -0.90 -1.05
N LYS A 63 12.29 -1.25 -2.35
CA LYS A 63 11.79 -0.36 -3.41
C LYS A 63 10.28 -0.41 -3.58
N LEU A 64 9.60 -1.34 -2.91
CA LEU A 64 8.16 -1.52 -3.02
C LEU A 64 7.41 -0.36 -2.35
N VAL A 65 6.20 -0.11 -2.85
CA VAL A 65 5.30 0.92 -2.30
C VAL A 65 4.02 0.23 -1.85
N VAL A 66 3.44 0.71 -0.75
CA VAL A 66 2.28 0.07 -0.13
C VAL A 66 1.13 -0.01 -1.15
N PRO A 67 0.42 -1.15 -1.27
CA PRO A 67 -0.80 -1.23 -2.04
C PRO A 67 -1.92 -0.52 -1.29
N LEU A 68 -1.96 0.81 -1.44
CA LEU A 68 -2.84 1.67 -0.66
C LEU A 68 -4.31 1.44 -1.02
N ASP A 69 -5.05 0.83 -0.10
CA ASP A 69 -6.50 0.71 -0.17
C ASP A 69 -7.22 1.51 0.93
N THR A 70 -8.55 1.41 0.96
CA THR A 70 -9.38 2.18 1.90
C THR A 70 -9.18 1.77 3.35
N HIS A 71 -8.86 0.50 3.64
CA HIS A 71 -8.57 0.00 4.98
C HIS A 71 -7.17 0.47 5.41
N VAL A 72 -6.16 0.25 4.57
CA VAL A 72 -4.78 0.70 4.81
C VAL A 72 -4.75 2.21 5.00
N HIS A 73 -5.38 2.99 4.13
CA HIS A 73 -5.43 4.45 4.23
C HIS A 73 -6.02 4.91 5.57
N ARG A 74 -7.17 4.34 5.96
CA ARG A 74 -7.87 4.72 7.19
C ARG A 74 -7.07 4.32 8.43
N ILE A 75 -6.62 3.08 8.51
CA ILE A 75 -5.93 2.56 9.69
C ILE A 75 -4.53 3.18 9.81
N ALA A 76 -3.81 3.40 8.70
CA ALA A 76 -2.58 4.18 8.70
C ALA A 76 -2.81 5.60 9.23
N THR A 77 -3.95 6.23 8.92
CA THR A 77 -4.31 7.53 9.51
C THR A 77 -4.52 7.41 11.02
N PHE A 78 -5.22 6.36 11.47
CA PHE A 78 -5.44 6.13 12.90
C PHE A 78 -4.14 5.91 13.68
N LEU A 79 -3.17 5.23 13.08
CA LEU A 79 -1.85 4.98 13.65
C LEU A 79 -0.88 6.15 13.47
N GLY A 80 -1.31 7.30 12.91
CA GLY A 80 -0.44 8.44 12.66
C GLY A 80 0.59 8.25 11.53
N LEU A 81 0.47 7.17 10.76
CA LEU A 81 1.25 6.88 9.56
C LEU A 81 0.76 7.69 8.34
N ASN A 82 -0.37 8.37 8.44
CA ASN A 82 -0.89 9.25 7.40
C ASN A 82 -1.62 10.46 8.00
N SER A 83 -1.55 11.59 7.31
CA SER A 83 -2.32 12.81 7.61
C SER A 83 -3.09 13.35 6.40
N ARG A 84 -2.92 12.74 5.21
CA ARG A 84 -3.52 13.20 3.95
C ARG A 84 -4.94 12.63 3.83
N LYS A 85 -5.88 13.44 3.32
CA LYS A 85 -7.26 12.99 3.06
C LYS A 85 -7.39 12.14 1.79
N SER A 86 -6.56 12.42 0.79
CA SER A 86 -6.61 11.77 -0.52
C SER A 86 -5.86 10.43 -0.52
N ALA A 87 -6.46 9.36 -1.02
CA ALA A 87 -5.79 8.08 -1.24
C ALA A 87 -5.13 8.05 -2.64
N ASN A 88 -3.98 8.73 -2.80
CA ASN A 88 -3.23 8.83 -4.06
C ASN A 88 -1.76 8.39 -3.88
N TRP A 89 -0.98 8.46 -4.97
CA TRP A 89 0.43 8.06 -4.97
C TRP A 89 1.27 8.73 -3.87
N LYS A 90 1.07 10.03 -3.66
CA LYS A 90 1.78 10.79 -2.61
C LYS A 90 1.50 10.23 -1.22
N THR A 91 0.26 9.80 -0.97
CA THR A 91 -0.12 9.15 0.28
C THR A 91 0.47 7.75 0.40
N ALA A 92 0.47 6.96 -0.68
CA ALA A 92 1.07 5.63 -0.68
C ALA A 92 2.58 5.71 -0.34
N ARG A 93 3.31 6.61 -0.99
CA ARG A 93 4.72 6.89 -0.68
C ARG A 93 4.93 7.37 0.75
N ALA A 94 4.15 8.34 1.21
CA ALA A 94 4.31 8.86 2.58
C ALA A 94 4.07 7.80 3.66
N ILE A 95 3.13 6.87 3.43
CA ILE A 95 2.93 5.73 4.34
C ILE A 95 4.13 4.79 4.27
N THR A 96 4.60 4.43 3.06
CA THR A 96 5.80 3.60 2.87
C THR A 96 7.03 4.20 3.57
N ASP A 97 7.27 5.50 3.39
CA ASP A 97 8.43 6.19 3.99
C ASP A 97 8.36 6.20 5.53
N ARG A 98 7.16 6.26 6.12
CA ARG A 98 6.99 6.10 7.57
C ARG A 98 7.17 4.66 8.02
N LEU A 99 6.68 3.68 7.26
CA LEU A 99 6.87 2.28 7.59
C LEU A 99 8.34 1.85 7.47
N ALA A 100 9.09 2.45 6.56
CA ALA A 100 10.54 2.28 6.43
C ALA A 100 11.32 2.65 7.70
N LYS A 101 10.72 3.40 8.63
CA LYS A 101 11.34 3.68 9.94
C LYS A 101 11.36 2.45 10.86
N PHE A 102 10.49 1.48 10.63
CA PHE A 102 10.45 0.22 11.39
C PHE A 102 11.27 -0.86 10.72
N ASP A 103 11.19 -0.96 9.39
CA ASP A 103 11.98 -1.90 8.60
C ASP A 103 12.32 -1.25 7.24
N ARG A 104 13.59 -0.87 7.06
CA ARG A 104 14.07 -0.27 5.80
C ARG A 104 14.22 -1.28 4.68
N GLY A 105 14.51 -2.54 5.01
CA GLY A 105 14.71 -3.61 4.02
C GLY A 105 13.39 -4.10 3.45
N ASP A 106 12.32 -4.02 4.24
CA ASP A 106 11.00 -4.42 3.81
C ASP A 106 9.87 -3.53 4.38
N PRO A 107 9.77 -2.28 3.90
CA PRO A 107 8.88 -1.28 4.47
C PRO A 107 7.41 -1.62 4.30
N ILE A 108 7.06 -2.48 3.34
CA ILE A 108 5.65 -2.79 3.08
C ILE A 108 5.15 -4.02 3.82
N ARG A 109 5.96 -4.73 4.62
CA ARG A 109 5.56 -5.98 5.33
C ARG A 109 4.36 -5.86 6.25
N TYR A 110 4.06 -4.64 6.67
CA TYR A 110 2.99 -4.33 7.58
C TYR A 110 1.64 -4.17 6.88
N ASP A 111 1.62 -3.99 5.55
CA ASP A 111 0.42 -3.65 4.79
C ASP A 111 -0.68 -4.72 4.93
N PHE A 112 -0.30 -6.01 4.90
CA PHE A 112 -1.22 -7.12 5.05
C PHE A 112 -1.91 -7.10 6.41
N ALA A 113 -1.16 -6.95 7.50
CA ALA A 113 -1.70 -6.90 8.85
C ALA A 113 -2.63 -5.70 9.04
N ILE A 114 -2.20 -4.51 8.58
CA ILE A 114 -2.99 -3.28 8.64
C ILE A 114 -4.29 -3.43 7.85
N CYS A 115 -4.23 -3.95 6.62
CA CYS A 115 -5.40 -4.18 5.79
C CYS A 115 -6.36 -5.18 6.45
N ARG A 116 -5.82 -6.28 7.00
CA ARG A 116 -6.60 -7.37 7.60
C ARG A 116 -7.37 -6.93 8.83
N LEU A 117 -6.82 -6.04 9.66
CA LEU A 117 -7.56 -5.41 10.77
C LEU A 117 -8.84 -4.73 10.28
N GLY A 118 -8.79 -4.11 9.09
CA GLY A 118 -9.94 -3.45 8.50
C GLY A 118 -10.92 -4.41 7.83
N ILE A 119 -10.44 -5.49 7.22
CA ILE A 119 -11.27 -6.51 6.55
C ILE A 119 -12.05 -7.34 7.58
N LEU A 120 -11.41 -7.69 8.69
CA LEU A 120 -12.01 -8.47 9.78
C LEU A 120 -12.88 -7.63 10.73
N ASP A 121 -13.12 -6.35 10.41
CA ASP A 121 -13.83 -5.37 11.23
C ASP A 121 -13.27 -5.14 12.65
N LEU A 122 -12.06 -5.62 12.94
CA LEU A 122 -11.36 -5.42 14.22
C LEU A 122 -10.97 -3.95 14.44
N CYS A 123 -10.71 -3.21 13.36
CA CYS A 123 -10.60 -1.76 13.38
C CYS A 123 -11.56 -1.17 12.35
N SER A 124 -12.83 -1.05 12.72
CA SER A 124 -13.94 -0.65 11.85
C SER A 124 -13.97 0.86 11.55
N ARG A 125 -14.81 1.27 10.58
CA ARG A 125 -15.08 2.70 10.31
C ARG A 125 -15.86 3.35 11.45
N LYS A 126 -16.96 2.71 11.88
CA LYS A 126 -17.70 3.07 13.10
C LYS A 126 -17.00 2.41 14.28
N ARG A 127 -15.94 3.08 14.78
CA ARG A 127 -15.09 2.54 15.84
C ARG A 127 -15.95 2.14 17.04
N ARG A 128 -15.72 0.91 17.53
CA ARG A 128 -16.44 0.31 18.66
C ARG A 128 -15.49 0.22 19.84
N LYS A 129 -15.99 0.53 21.04
CA LYS A 129 -15.20 0.46 22.28
C LYS A 129 -14.68 -0.96 22.53
N GLU A 130 -15.55 -1.97 22.38
CA GLU A 130 -15.20 -3.38 22.52
C GLU A 130 -13.97 -3.81 21.70
N ASN A 131 -13.85 -3.31 20.46
CA ASN A 131 -12.70 -3.58 19.61
C ASN A 131 -11.45 -2.84 20.08
N CYS A 132 -11.59 -1.60 20.54
CA CYS A 132 -10.48 -0.81 21.06
C CYS A 132 -9.96 -1.37 22.40
N ASP A 133 -10.81 -1.97 23.23
CA ASP A 133 -10.47 -2.55 24.53
C ASP A 133 -9.50 -3.73 24.42
N VAL A 134 -9.58 -4.49 23.32
CA VAL A 134 -8.69 -5.63 23.05
C VAL A 134 -7.63 -5.34 21.97
N CYS A 135 -7.53 -4.09 21.49
CA CYS A 135 -6.65 -3.74 20.38
C CYS A 135 -5.18 -3.65 20.82
N LEU A 136 -4.33 -4.50 20.26
CA LEU A 136 -2.87 -4.50 20.50
C LEU A 136 -2.17 -3.20 20.08
N LEU A 137 -2.83 -2.34 19.31
CA LEU A 137 -2.30 -1.06 18.86
C LEU A 137 -2.93 0.13 19.60
N ARG A 138 -3.66 -0.11 20.70
CA ARG A 138 -4.39 0.94 21.43
C ARG A 138 -3.46 2.08 21.86
N ASP A 139 -2.31 1.76 22.43
CA ASP A 139 -1.39 2.76 23.01
C ASP A 139 -0.72 3.66 21.97
N VAL A 140 -0.66 3.20 20.71
CA VAL A 140 -0.09 3.96 19.60
C VAL A 140 -1.16 4.55 18.67
N CYS A 141 -2.44 4.23 18.91
CA CYS A 141 -3.55 4.75 18.13
C CYS A 141 -3.81 6.21 18.50
N ARG A 142 -3.94 7.08 17.50
CA ARG A 142 -4.29 8.50 17.69
C ARG A 142 -5.79 8.75 17.85
N PHE A 143 -6.62 7.74 17.61
CA PHE A 143 -8.08 7.84 17.63
C PHE A 143 -8.75 6.64 18.34
N PRO A 144 -8.31 6.26 19.55
CA PRO A 144 -8.97 5.19 20.30
C PRO A 144 -10.38 5.64 20.70
N VAL A 145 -11.28 4.67 20.87
CA VAL A 145 -12.55 4.88 21.57
C VAL A 145 -12.34 4.50 23.02
N VAL A 146 -12.72 5.40 23.92
CA VAL A 146 -12.70 5.23 25.38
C VAL A 146 -14.10 4.96 25.91
#